data_AF-A0A418T609-F1
#
_entry.id   AF-A0A418T609-F1
#
_cell.length_a   1.000
_cell.length_b   1.000
_cell.length_c   1.000
_cell.angle_alpha   90.00
_cell.angle_beta   90.00
_cell.angle_gamma   90.00
#
_symmetry.space_group_name_H-M   'P 1'
#
loop_
_entity.id
_entity.type
_entity.pdbx_description
1 polymer ?
#
loop_
_entity_poly.entity_id
_entity_poly.type
_entity_poly.pdbx_seq_one_letter_code
_entity_poly.pdbx_strand_id
1 'polypeptide(L)'
;MIKLTRIDGPIVYASPEQIKFVSLNPDDEAVTIVSFGKENYANIQESPEEVARNVLEYKLAMERYKASSVAAYIYHSQDGKNPYKQPLDERIILGKLAGLEESQ
;
A
#
# COMPACT_ATOMS: atom_id res chain seq x y z
N MET A 1 0.67 -0.55 -2.49
CA MET A 1 0.55 -0.99 -3.89
C MET A 1 0.51 -2.51 -3.93
N ILE A 2 -0.24 -3.08 -4.85
CA ILE A 2 -0.28 -4.50 -5.15
C ILE A 2 0.51 -4.77 -6.43
N LYS A 3 1.12 -5.95 -6.51
CA LYS A 3 1.85 -6.44 -7.69
C LYS A 3 0.90 -7.29 -8.53
N LEU A 4 0.83 -7.00 -9.83
CA LEU A 4 0.07 -7.76 -10.82
C LEU A 4 1.00 -8.12 -11.98
N THR A 5 0.83 -9.29 -12.57
CA THR A 5 1.69 -9.79 -13.63
C THR A 5 0.95 -9.68 -14.96
N ARG A 6 1.43 -8.85 -15.89
CA ARG A 6 0.79 -8.78 -17.21
C ARG A 6 1.16 -9.98 -18.05
N ILE A 7 0.26 -10.35 -18.94
CA ILE A 7 0.46 -11.47 -19.88
C ILE A 7 1.58 -11.19 -20.88
N ASP A 8 1.81 -9.92 -21.25
CA ASP A 8 2.92 -9.51 -22.11
C ASP A 8 4.28 -9.46 -21.38
N GLY A 9 4.33 -9.85 -20.09
CA GLY A 9 5.55 -10.00 -19.30
C GLY A 9 5.86 -8.92 -18.25
N PRO A 10 5.59 -7.61 -18.46
CA PRO A 10 5.94 -6.61 -17.45
C PRO A 10 5.03 -6.67 -16.23
N ILE A 11 5.62 -6.37 -15.07
CA ILE A 11 4.90 -6.25 -13.81
C ILE A 11 4.19 -4.89 -13.76
N VAL A 12 2.92 -4.90 -13.32
CA VAL A 12 2.16 -3.69 -13.00
C VAL A 12 2.05 -3.57 -11.50
N TYR A 13 2.47 -2.41 -10.98
CA TYR A 13 2.18 -2.06 -9.61
C TYR A 13 0.97 -1.14 -9.57
N ALA A 14 -0.12 -1.63 -8.99
CA ALA A 14 -1.38 -0.91 -8.91
C ALA A 14 -1.66 -0.45 -7.47
N SER A 15 -2.19 0.75 -7.32
CA SER A 15 -2.84 1.15 -6.07
C SER A 15 -4.28 0.62 -6.09
N PRO A 16 -4.72 -0.15 -5.07
CA PRO A 16 -6.07 -0.72 -5.07
C PRO A 16 -7.22 0.29 -5.19
N GLU A 17 -6.99 1.55 -4.82
CA GLU A 17 -7.96 2.64 -4.95
C GLU A 17 -8.18 3.09 -6.41
N GLN A 18 -7.22 2.80 -7.29
CA GLN A 18 -7.29 3.12 -8.72
C GLN A 18 -8.00 2.02 -9.51
N ILE A 19 -8.13 0.81 -8.97
CA ILE A 19 -8.83 -0.31 -9.62
C ILE A 19 -10.33 -0.02 -9.59
N LYS A 20 -10.93 0.04 -10.77
CA LYS A 20 -12.37 0.30 -10.95
C LYS A 20 -13.16 -0.99 -11.15
N PHE A 21 -12.65 -1.90 -11.94
CA PHE A 21 -13.24 -3.22 -12.11
C PHE A 21 -12.18 -4.28 -12.41
N VAL A 22 -12.52 -5.51 -12.09
CA VAL A 22 -11.77 -6.72 -12.41
C VAL A 22 -12.77 -7.70 -13.00
N SER A 23 -12.48 -8.25 -14.18
CA SER A 23 -13.34 -9.23 -14.85
C SER A 23 -12.51 -10.23 -15.63
N LEU A 24 -13.11 -11.37 -15.97
CA LEU A 24 -12.55 -12.23 -17.02
C LEU A 24 -12.59 -11.50 -18.36
N ASN A 25 -11.65 -11.80 -19.24
CA ASN A 25 -11.65 -11.35 -20.61
C ASN A 25 -12.70 -12.14 -21.40
N PRO A 26 -13.65 -11.49 -22.08
CA PRO A 26 -14.67 -12.17 -22.86
C PRO A 26 -14.13 -12.98 -24.05
N ASP A 27 -12.95 -12.63 -24.56
CA ASP A 27 -12.32 -13.32 -25.68
C ASP A 27 -11.39 -14.46 -25.24
N ASP A 28 -10.96 -14.46 -23.98
CA ASP A 28 -10.07 -15.48 -23.40
C ASP A 28 -10.31 -15.61 -21.89
N GLU A 29 -11.08 -16.63 -21.48
CA GLU A 29 -11.41 -16.86 -20.07
C GLU A 29 -10.19 -17.12 -19.18
N ALA A 30 -9.01 -17.42 -19.74
CA ALA A 30 -7.78 -17.58 -18.98
C ALA A 30 -7.13 -16.24 -18.60
N VAL A 31 -7.68 -15.11 -19.07
CA VAL A 31 -7.11 -13.78 -18.90
C VAL A 31 -8.00 -12.90 -18.04
N THR A 32 -7.41 -12.22 -17.08
CA THR A 32 -8.11 -11.25 -16.24
C THR A 32 -7.88 -9.84 -16.76
N ILE A 33 -8.95 -9.06 -16.95
CA ILE A 33 -8.89 -7.64 -17.26
C ILE A 33 -9.01 -6.85 -15.96
N VAL A 34 -8.01 -5.99 -15.71
CA VAL A 34 -8.05 -5.01 -14.62
C VAL A 34 -8.13 -3.61 -15.24
N SER A 35 -9.18 -2.85 -14.91
CA SER A 35 -9.33 -1.47 -15.36
C SER A 35 -9.03 -0.47 -14.27
N PHE A 36 -8.30 0.57 -14.66
CA PHE A 36 -7.91 1.71 -13.85
C PHE A 36 -8.67 3.00 -14.23
N GLY A 37 -9.62 2.95 -15.18
CA GLY A 37 -10.34 4.12 -15.69
C GLY A 37 -10.67 4.02 -17.18
N LYS A 38 -11.21 5.12 -17.74
CA LYS A 38 -11.94 5.14 -19.03
C LYS A 38 -11.22 4.48 -20.22
N GLU A 39 -9.89 4.40 -20.24
CA GLU A 39 -9.14 3.73 -21.31
C GLU A 39 -7.85 3.05 -20.81
N ASN A 40 -7.70 2.89 -19.50
CA ASN A 40 -6.50 2.27 -18.93
C ASN A 40 -6.87 0.89 -18.37
N TYR A 41 -6.51 -0.16 -19.10
CA TYR A 41 -6.71 -1.54 -18.69
C TYR A 41 -5.42 -2.34 -18.88
N ALA A 42 -5.28 -3.38 -18.07
CA ALA A 42 -4.19 -4.35 -18.18
C ALA A 42 -4.77 -5.76 -18.21
N ASN A 43 -4.19 -6.58 -19.10
CA ASN A 43 -4.47 -8.02 -19.16
C ASN A 43 -3.47 -8.73 -18.25
N ILE A 44 -4.00 -9.37 -17.22
CA ILE A 44 -3.28 -9.89 -16.06
C ILE A 44 -3.38 -11.41 -16.05
N GLN A 45 -2.29 -12.06 -15.64
CA GLN A 45 -2.17 -13.52 -15.56
C GLN A 45 -2.90 -14.09 -14.34
N GLU A 46 -2.90 -13.37 -13.22
CA GLU A 46 -3.62 -13.73 -12.01
C GLU A 46 -5.14 -13.79 -12.25
N SER A 47 -5.84 -14.70 -11.59
CA SER A 47 -7.30 -14.82 -11.69
C SER A 47 -8.02 -13.62 -11.04
N PRO A 48 -9.30 -13.35 -11.38
CA PRO A 48 -10.05 -12.27 -10.75
C PRO A 48 -10.11 -12.40 -9.22
N GLU A 49 -10.18 -13.64 -8.71
CA GLU A 49 -10.19 -13.96 -7.28
C GLU A 49 -8.84 -13.66 -6.64
N GLU A 50 -7.74 -13.97 -7.30
CA GLU A 50 -6.38 -13.64 -6.83
C GLU A 50 -6.17 -12.13 -6.76
N VAL A 51 -6.61 -11.39 -7.78
CA VAL A 51 -6.56 -9.92 -7.77
C VAL A 51 -7.41 -9.36 -6.63
N ALA A 52 -8.63 -9.86 -6.44
CA ALA A 52 -9.50 -9.43 -5.35
C ALA A 52 -8.89 -9.72 -3.97
N ARG A 53 -8.29 -10.89 -3.79
CA ARG A 53 -7.57 -11.27 -2.58
C ARG A 53 -6.41 -10.32 -2.30
N ASN A 54 -5.57 -10.02 -3.29
CA ASN A 54 -4.44 -9.09 -3.15
C ASN A 54 -4.91 -7.69 -2.74
N VAL A 55 -6.04 -7.21 -3.28
CA VAL A 55 -6.66 -5.94 -2.89
C VAL A 55 -7.10 -5.95 -1.42
N LEU A 56 -7.74 -7.03 -0.96
CA LEU A 56 -8.19 -7.17 0.42
C LEU A 56 -7.01 -7.26 1.40
N GLU A 57 -5.98 -8.04 1.07
CA GLU A 57 -4.77 -8.18 1.88
C GLU A 57 -4.06 -6.83 2.02
N TYR A 58 -3.97 -6.04 0.95
CA TYR A 58 -3.42 -4.68 1.01
C TYR A 58 -4.24 -3.76 1.93
N LYS A 59 -5.57 -3.76 1.79
CA LYS A 59 -6.44 -2.93 2.65
C LYS A 59 -6.27 -3.31 4.12
N LEU A 60 -6.24 -4.61 4.43
CA LEU A 60 -6.01 -5.09 5.79
C LEU A 60 -4.63 -4.65 6.32
N ALA A 61 -3.57 -4.78 5.52
CA ALA A 61 -2.23 -4.34 5.90
C ALA A 61 -2.20 -2.82 6.18
N MET A 62 -2.89 -2.03 5.35
CA MET A 62 -2.97 -0.58 5.52
C MET A 62 -3.72 -0.19 6.80
N GLU A 63 -4.83 -0.85 7.11
CA GLU A 63 -5.56 -0.61 8.36
C GLU A 63 -4.73 -0.99 9.60
N ARG A 64 -3.99 -2.11 9.54
CA ARG A 64 -3.05 -2.49 10.59
C ARG A 64 -1.95 -1.44 10.78
N TYR A 65 -1.40 -0.93 9.68
CA TYR A 65 -0.39 0.13 9.71
C TYR A 65 -0.94 1.43 10.32
N LYS A 66 -2.15 1.84 9.96
CA LYS A 66 -2.81 3.00 10.57
C LYS A 66 -3.02 2.79 12.07
N ALA A 67 -3.53 1.63 12.47
CA ALA A 67 -3.74 1.30 13.88
C ALA A 67 -2.43 1.32 14.69
N SER A 68 -1.34 0.75 14.17
CA SER A 68 -0.03 0.79 14.82
C SER A 68 0.53 2.20 14.90
N SER A 69 0.37 3.00 13.85
CA SER A 69 0.83 4.39 13.81
C SER A 69 0.07 5.26 14.81
N VAL A 70 -1.24 5.08 14.93
CA VAL A 70 -2.07 5.78 15.93
C VAL A 70 -1.67 5.37 17.35
N ALA A 71 -1.46 4.07 17.59
CA ALA A 71 -1.00 3.58 18.89
C ALA A 71 0.36 4.20 19.28
N ALA A 72 1.32 4.25 18.34
CA ALA A 72 2.62 4.89 18.55
C ALA A 72 2.49 6.40 18.81
N TYR A 73 1.62 7.09 18.05
CA TYR A 73 1.34 8.51 18.26
C TYR A 73 0.75 8.77 19.65
N ILE A 74 -0.26 8.00 20.06
CA ILE A 74 -0.88 8.12 21.39
C ILE A 74 0.16 7.89 22.48
N TYR A 75 0.96 6.83 22.37
CA TYR A 75 2.04 6.51 23.31
C TYR A 75 3.04 7.67 23.46
N HIS A 76 3.55 8.21 22.36
CA HIS A 76 4.50 9.34 22.41
C HIS A 76 3.86 10.68 22.79
N SER A 77 2.56 10.86 22.59
CA SER A 77 1.85 12.07 23.00
C SER A 77 1.61 12.15 24.51
N GLN A 78 1.58 11.01 25.21
CA GLN A 78 1.44 10.93 26.67
C GLN A 78 2.75 11.29 27.40
N ASP A 79 3.91 11.05 26.80
CA ASP A 79 5.22 11.39 27.37
C ASP A 79 5.60 12.88 27.22
N GLY A 80 4.70 13.73 26.72
CA GLY A 80 4.93 15.18 26.54
C GLY A 80 5.99 15.54 25.48
N LYS A 81 6.76 14.57 24.99
CA LYS A 81 7.69 14.70 23.86
C LYS A 81 7.07 14.06 22.63
N ASN A 82 6.15 14.76 21.97
CA ASN A 82 5.67 14.37 20.64
C ASN A 82 6.69 14.85 19.58
N PRO A 83 7.56 13.97 19.04
CA PRO A 83 8.54 14.37 18.04
C PRO A 83 7.90 14.71 16.68
N TYR A 84 6.60 14.43 16.51
CA TYR A 84 5.85 14.68 15.28
C TYR A 84 5.03 15.98 15.32
N LYS A 85 5.18 16.81 16.37
CA LYS A 85 4.56 18.13 16.45
C LYS A 85 5.40 19.13 15.64
N GLN A 86 4.77 19.84 14.70
CA GLN A 86 5.49 20.81 13.88
C GLN A 86 6.08 21.97 14.73
N PRO A 87 7.26 22.50 14.34
CA PRO A 87 8.06 22.10 13.19
C PRO A 87 8.72 20.72 13.42
N LEU A 88 8.58 19.84 12.42
CA LEU A 88 9.17 18.50 12.46
C LEU A 88 10.69 18.66 12.43
N ASP A 89 11.36 18.35 13.53
CA ASP A 89 12.82 18.31 13.56
C ASP A 89 13.29 16.98 12.95
N GLU A 90 13.44 16.98 11.63
CA GLU A 90 13.82 15.82 10.83
C GLU A 90 15.09 15.14 11.34
N ARG A 91 16.05 15.90 11.90
CA ARG A 91 17.29 15.33 12.46
C ARG A 91 17.01 14.46 13.68
N ILE A 92 16.14 14.91 14.58
CA ILE A 92 15.80 14.16 15.80
C ILE A 92 14.99 12.91 15.46
N ILE A 93 14.03 13.02 14.53
CA ILE A 93 13.20 11.89 14.11
C ILE A 93 14.06 10.83 13.41
N LEU A 94 14.91 11.24 12.46
CA LEU A 94 15.79 10.32 11.73
C LEU A 94 16.88 9.72 12.62
N GLY A 95 17.46 10.50 13.54
CA GLY A 95 18.45 10.02 14.49
C GLY A 95 17.90 8.92 15.41
N LYS A 96 16.69 9.11 15.94
CA LYS A 96 16.02 8.08 16.77
C LYS A 96 15.68 6.82 15.99
N LEU A 97 15.15 6.96 14.77
CA LEU A 97 14.83 5.81 13.91
C LEU A 97 16.08 5.02 13.51
N ALA A 98 17.23 5.69 13.36
CA ALA A 98 18.52 5.07 13.09
C ALA A 98 19.20 4.46 14.33
N GLY A 99 18.59 4.56 15.52
CA GLY A 99 19.18 4.10 16.78
C GLY A 99 20.36 4.95 17.26
N LEU A 100 20.48 6.18 16.74
CA LEU A 100 21.54 7.14 17.07
C LEU A 100 21.08 8.04 18.23
N GLU A 101 20.63 7.44 19.33
CA GLU A 101 20.39 8.23 20.55
C GLU A 101 21.75 8.74 21.07
N GLU A 102 21.95 10.06 21.01
CA GLU A 102 23.16 10.68 21.56
C GLU A 102 23.30 10.30 23.03
N SER A 103 24.34 9.51 23.31
CA SER A 103 24.80 9.27 24.66
C SER A 103 25.56 10.52 25.10
N GLN A 104 24.87 11.57 25.57
CA GLN A 104 25.33 12.55 26.59
C GLN A 104 24.37 13.72 26.81
#